data_AF-A0A7W0SB55-F1
#
_entry.id   AF-A0A7W0SB55-F1
#
_cell.length_a   1.000
_cell.length_b   1.000
_cell.length_c   1.000
_cell.angle_alpha   90.00
_cell.angle_beta   90.00
_cell.angle_gamma   90.00
#
_symmetry.space_group_name_H-M   'P 1'
#
loop_
_entity.id
_entity.type
_entity.pdbx_description
1 polymer ?
#
loop_
_entity_poly.entity_id
_entity_poly.type
_entity_poly.pdbx_seq_one_letter_code
_entity_poly.pdbx_strand_id
1 'polypeptide(L)'
;MADKLTRDAVERLADRLGEPGWLAERRLEAFDLFSKMDPPDPRGEEWRYTDVRRFNFDRFGAPKPSMAPPSLPDELAGKGVIFTDFKSAARDCPE
;
A
#
# COMPACT_ATOMS: atom_id res chain seq x y z
N MET A 1 8.99 -8.74 17.67
CA MET A 1 9.57 -8.56 16.31
C MET A 1 8.49 -8.01 15.40
N ALA A 2 8.82 -7.10 14.47
CA ALA A 2 7.84 -6.68 13.47
C ALA A 2 7.44 -7.88 12.62
N ASP A 3 6.14 -8.02 12.38
CA ASP A 3 5.61 -8.99 11.42
C ASP A 3 6.26 -8.74 10.06
N LYS A 4 6.70 -9.79 9.34
CA LYS A 4 7.39 -9.63 8.04
C LYS A 4 6.37 -9.46 6.92
N LEU A 5 6.77 -8.81 5.83
CA LEU A 5 5.94 -8.75 4.62
C LEU A 5 5.78 -10.16 4.02
N THR A 6 4.67 -10.82 4.34
CA THR A 6 4.32 -12.17 3.90
C THR A 6 2.89 -12.19 3.36
N ARG A 7 2.51 -13.26 2.65
CA ARG A 7 1.15 -13.40 2.09
C ARG A 7 0.07 -13.30 3.17
N ASP A 8 0.27 -13.99 4.29
CA ASP A 8 -0.62 -13.94 5.46
C ASP A 8 -0.69 -12.52 6.07
N ALA A 9 0.44 -11.80 6.11
CA ALA A 9 0.44 -10.41 6.57
C ALA A 9 -0.35 -9.47 5.65
N VAL A 10 -0.34 -9.75 4.34
CA VAL A 10 -1.12 -9.02 3.33
C VAL A 10 -2.61 -9.33 3.45
N GLU A 11 -2.97 -10.58 3.73
CA GLU A 11 -4.35 -10.98 4.03
C GLU A 11 -4.87 -10.28 5.30
N ARG A 12 -4.11 -10.31 6.39
CA ARG A 12 -4.40 -9.57 7.63
C ARG A 12 -4.45 -8.05 7.43
N LEU A 13 -3.74 -7.52 6.44
CA LEU A 13 -3.82 -6.10 6.09
C LEU A 13 -5.16 -5.77 5.41
N ALA A 14 -5.59 -6.59 4.46
CA ALA A 14 -6.87 -6.42 3.77
C ALA A 14 -8.06 -6.48 4.75
N ASP A 15 -8.05 -7.46 5.65
CA ASP A 15 -9.05 -7.60 6.71
C ASP A 15 -9.09 -6.35 7.63
N ARG A 16 -7.93 -5.90 8.13
CA ARG A 16 -7.86 -4.70 8.99
C ARG A 16 -8.33 -3.42 8.31
N LEU A 17 -8.12 -3.30 7.01
CA LEU A 17 -8.61 -2.18 6.20
C LEU A 17 -10.10 -2.31 5.87
N GLY A 18 -10.71 -3.49 6.09
CA GLY A 18 -12.09 -3.78 5.71
C GLY A 18 -12.29 -3.65 4.21
N GLU A 19 -11.34 -4.14 3.42
CA GLU A 19 -11.38 -4.04 1.96
C GLU A 19 -12.57 -4.84 1.39
N PRO A 20 -13.22 -4.34 0.33
CA PRO A 20 -14.17 -5.15 -0.43
C PRO A 20 -13.44 -6.34 -1.06
N GLY A 21 -14.15 -7.45 -1.28
CA GLY A 21 -13.57 -8.71 -1.77
C GLY A 21 -12.64 -8.53 -2.96
N TRP A 22 -13.10 -7.82 -4.00
CA TRP A 22 -12.33 -7.57 -5.22
C TRP A 22 -11.00 -6.85 -4.96
N LEU A 23 -10.91 -5.99 -3.94
CA LEU A 23 -9.68 -5.25 -3.61
C LEU A 23 -8.73 -6.13 -2.81
N ALA A 24 -9.25 -6.92 -1.87
CA ALA A 24 -8.49 -7.89 -1.12
C ALA A 24 -7.86 -8.96 -2.04
N GLU A 25 -8.65 -9.48 -2.98
CA GLU A 25 -8.20 -10.41 -4.02
C GLU A 25 -7.06 -9.80 -4.85
N ARG A 26 -7.28 -8.59 -5.38
CA ARG A 26 -6.28 -7.89 -6.20
C ARG A 26 -4.99 -7.59 -5.43
N ARG A 27 -5.08 -7.34 -4.13
CA ARG A 27 -3.93 -7.16 -3.23
C ARG A 27 -3.13 -8.46 -3.07
N LEU A 28 -3.82 -9.58 -2.85
CA LEU A 28 -3.20 -10.90 -2.73
C LEU A 28 -2.54 -11.33 -4.04
N GLU A 29 -3.22 -11.14 -5.17
CA GLU A 29 -2.66 -11.42 -6.50
C GLU A 29 -1.40 -10.60 -6.78
N ALA A 30 -1.41 -9.30 -6.44
CA ALA A 30 -0.24 -8.45 -6.60
C ALA A 30 0.96 -8.94 -5.76
N PHE A 31 0.70 -9.41 -4.53
CA PHE A 31 1.75 -9.97 -3.68
C PHE A 31 2.28 -11.31 -4.22
N ASP A 32 1.38 -12.18 -4.71
CA ASP A 32 1.74 -13.48 -5.28
C ASP A 32 2.57 -13.32 -6.57
N LEU A 33 2.26 -12.31 -7.39
CA LEU A 33 3.07 -11.93 -8.56
C LEU A 33 4.43 -11.37 -8.13
N PHE A 34 4.45 -10.40 -7.21
CA PHE A 34 5.68 -9.82 -6.67
C PHE A 34 6.65 -10.89 -6.15
N SER A 35 6.14 -11.88 -5.40
CA SER A 35 6.96 -12.94 -4.81
C SER A 35 7.59 -13.88 -5.84
N LYS A 36 7.11 -13.89 -7.08
CA LYS A 36 7.61 -14.73 -8.18
C LYS A 36 8.48 -13.96 -9.17
N MET A 37 8.51 -12.63 -9.09
CA MET A 37 9.31 -11.80 -10.00
C MET A 37 10.77 -11.79 -9.59
N ASP A 38 11.66 -11.93 -10.57
CA ASP A 38 13.07 -11.64 -10.40
C ASP A 38 13.30 -10.15 -10.15
N PRO A 39 14.39 -9.77 -9.45
CA PRO A 39 14.78 -8.37 -9.35
C PRO A 39 15.03 -7.77 -10.74
N PRO A 40 14.75 -6.47 -10.93
CA PRO A 40 14.91 -5.82 -12.21
C PRO A 40 16.35 -5.88 -12.74
N ASP A 41 16.50 -6.06 -14.05
CA ASP A 41 17.80 -6.03 -14.72
C ASP A 41 18.28 -4.56 -14.84
N PRO A 42 19.41 -4.18 -14.19
CA PRO A 42 19.95 -2.82 -14.29
C PRO A 42 20.40 -2.44 -15.70
N ARG A 43 20.52 -3.41 -16.62
CA ARG A 43 20.88 -3.17 -18.03
C ARG A 43 19.67 -2.84 -18.90
N GLY A 44 18.46 -3.12 -18.43
CA GLY A 44 17.22 -2.76 -19.13
C GLY A 44 17.03 -1.24 -19.20
N GLU A 45 16.42 -0.75 -20.29
CA GLU A 45 16.20 0.70 -20.48
C GLU A 45 15.40 1.33 -19.34
N GLU A 46 14.43 0.60 -18.79
CA GLU A 46 13.58 0.98 -17.65
C GLU A 46 14.35 1.22 -16.35
N TRP A 47 15.49 0.54 -16.11
CA TRP A 47 16.28 0.65 -14.87
C TRP A 47 17.69 1.23 -15.07
N ARG A 48 18.03 1.63 -16.30
CA ARG A 48 19.37 2.12 -16.67
C ARG A 48 19.91 3.23 -15.75
N TYR A 49 19.01 4.07 -15.24
CA TYR A 49 19.35 5.23 -14.40
C TYR A 49 18.90 5.09 -12.94
N THR A 50 18.41 3.91 -12.51
CA THR A 50 17.93 3.69 -11.15
C THR A 50 18.40 2.33 -10.63
N ASP A 51 19.41 2.35 -9.76
CA ASP A 51 19.95 1.13 -9.13
C ASP A 51 19.16 0.74 -7.89
N VAL A 52 18.33 -0.31 -8.02
CA VAL A 52 17.54 -0.87 -6.91
C VAL A 52 18.12 -2.15 -6.33
N ARG A 53 19.30 -2.61 -6.76
CA ARG A 53 19.88 -3.90 -6.32
C ARG A 53 20.24 -3.94 -4.84
N ARG A 54 20.38 -2.77 -4.21
CA ARG A 54 20.61 -2.64 -2.77
C ARG A 54 19.32 -2.74 -1.94
N PHE A 55 18.16 -2.75 -2.60
CA PHE A 55 16.89 -2.85 -1.92
C PHE A 55 16.64 -4.30 -1.49
N ASN A 56 16.55 -4.51 -0.18
CA ASN A 56 16.25 -5.82 0.39
C ASN A 56 14.86 -5.78 1.05
N PHE A 57 13.87 -6.39 0.37
CA PHE A 57 12.48 -6.43 0.80
C PHE A 57 12.28 -7.18 2.13
N ASP A 58 13.12 -8.18 2.44
CA ASP A 58 13.03 -8.95 3.70
C ASP A 58 13.36 -8.15 4.96
N ARG A 59 13.94 -6.95 4.80
CA ARG A 59 14.24 -6.04 5.91
C ARG A 59 13.04 -5.20 6.33
N PHE A 60 11.96 -5.21 5.56
CA PHE A 60 10.76 -4.43 5.85
C PHE A 60 9.72 -5.27 6.58
N GLY A 61 9.10 -4.66 7.58
CA GLY A 61 7.94 -5.24 8.25
C GLY A 61 6.68 -5.10 7.39
N ALA A 62 5.68 -5.93 7.68
CA ALA A 62 4.35 -5.80 7.13
C ALA A 62 3.77 -4.41 7.45
N PRO A 63 3.03 -3.80 6.50
CA PRO A 63 2.36 -2.54 6.73
C PRO A 63 1.40 -2.63 7.93
N LYS A 64 1.38 -1.56 8.72
CA LYS A 64 0.42 -1.36 9.80
C LYS A 64 -0.46 -0.17 9.44
N PRO A 65 -1.75 -0.38 9.15
CA PRO A 65 -2.61 0.73 8.79
C PRO A 65 -2.76 1.65 10.01
N SER A 66 -2.66 2.96 9.77
CA SER A 66 -3.07 3.96 10.75
C SER A 66 -4.58 4.11 10.67
N MET A 67 -5.25 3.98 11.81
CA MET A 67 -6.68 4.29 11.93
C MET A 67 -6.91 5.74 12.37
N ALA A 68 -5.85 6.48 12.69
CA ALA A 68 -5.97 7.90 12.99
C ALA A 68 -6.31 8.65 11.69
N PRO A 69 -7.30 9.56 11.73
CA PRO A 69 -7.62 10.39 10.57
C PRO A 69 -6.40 11.23 10.20
N PRO A 70 -6.13 11.41 8.90
CA PRO A 70 -5.01 12.24 8.50
C PRO A 70 -5.30 13.70 8.87
N SER A 71 -4.28 14.41 9.35
CA SER A 71 -4.40 15.85 9.63
C SER A 71 -4.23 16.65 8.35
N LEU A 72 -5.08 17.63 8.13
CA LEU A 72 -4.96 18.60 7.04
C LEU A 72 -4.79 20.01 7.63
N PRO A 73 -3.88 20.86 7.10
CA PRO A 73 -3.79 22.26 7.49
C PRO A 73 -5.13 23.00 7.29
N ASP A 74 -5.49 23.87 8.23
CA ASP A 74 -6.76 24.61 8.22
C ASP A 74 -6.97 25.43 6.93
N GLU A 75 -5.89 25.98 6.36
CA GLU A 75 -5.95 26.71 5.10
C GLU A 75 -6.50 25.86 3.95
N LEU A 76 -6.10 24.58 3.86
CA LEU A 76 -6.54 23.67 2.81
C LEU A 76 -7.97 23.19 3.07
N ALA A 77 -8.31 22.91 4.33
CA ALA A 77 -9.68 22.59 4.72
C ALA A 77 -10.63 23.75 4.37
N GLY A 78 -10.22 25.00 4.60
CA GLY A 78 -10.97 26.20 4.22
C GLY A 78 -11.16 26.39 2.72
N LYS A 79 -10.30 25.78 1.89
CA LYS A 79 -10.44 25.72 0.42
C LYS A 79 -11.32 24.55 -0.05
N GLY A 80 -11.92 23.79 0.88
CA GLY A 80 -12.77 22.64 0.56
C GLY A 80 -12.00 21.36 0.22
N VAL A 81 -10.71 21.29 0.54
CA VAL A 81 -9.92 20.06 0.35
C VAL A 81 -10.34 19.02 1.39
N ILE A 82 -10.72 17.83 0.92
CA ILE A 82 -11.00 16.67 1.77
C ILE A 82 -9.79 15.75 1.74
N PHE A 83 -9.20 15.48 2.89
CA PHE A 83 -8.13 14.49 3.04
C PHE A 83 -8.57 13.46 4.06
N THR A 84 -8.83 12.24 3.60
CA THR A 84 -9.38 11.16 4.40
C THR A 84 -8.95 9.80 3.83
N ASP A 85 -9.19 8.72 4.57
CA ASP A 85 -8.93 7.36 4.08
C ASP A 85 -9.98 6.92 3.05
N PHE A 86 -9.65 5.91 2.25
CA PHE A 86 -10.53 5.44 1.18
C PHE A 86 -11.91 4.99 1.67
N LYS A 87 -12.00 4.37 2.86
CA LYS A 87 -13.26 3.87 3.41
C LYS A 87 -14.17 5.02 3.84
N SER A 88 -13.60 6.02 4.51
CA SER A 88 -14.34 7.23 4.87
C SER A 88 -14.76 8.01 3.62
N ALA A 89 -13.88 8.16 2.62
CA ALA A 89 -14.22 8.79 1.35
C ALA A 89 -15.40 8.10 0.64
N ALA A 90 -15.37 6.76 0.52
CA ALA A 90 -16.44 6.00 -0.12
C ALA A 90 -17.78 6.09 0.62
N ARG A 91 -17.77 6.30 1.94
CA ARG A 91 -18.98 6.47 2.76
C ARG A 91 -19.54 7.90 2.66
N ASP A 92 -18.67 8.90 2.77
CA ASP A 92 -19.06 10.29 2.96
C ASP A 92 -19.23 11.05 1.63
N CYS A 93 -18.71 10.51 0.53
CA CYS A 93 -18.86 11.03 -0.82
C CYS A 93 -19.42 9.95 -1.76
N PRO A 94 -20.69 9.52 -1.57
CA PRO A 94 -21.37 8.70 -2.56
C PRO A 94 -21.62 9.51 -3.84
N GLU A 95 -21.58 8.86 -5.00
CA GLU A 95 -21.83 9.46 -6.33
C GLU A 95 -23.18 10.19 -6.43
#